data_AF-A0A0S9QTF8-F1
#
_entry.id   AF-A0A0S9QTF8-F1
#
_cell.length_a   1.000
_cell.length_b   1.000
_cell.length_c   1.000
_cell.angle_alpha   90.00
_cell.angle_beta   90.00
_cell.angle_gamma   90.00
#
_symmetry.space_group_name_H-M   'P 1'
#
loop_
_entity.id
_entity.type
_entity.pdbx_description
1 polymer ?
#
loop_
_entity_poly.entity_id
_entity_poly.type
_entity_poly.pdbx_seq_one_letter_code
_entity_poly.pdbx_strand_id
1 'polypeptide(L)'
;MDQTTADGTDASGQNRYPFAKHVSAATHTLRETRKAWPGLSLYERFEEVVVVVLTALIGLVIIAAMVNLCFRIVLLVIFGLLDPAEHTVFQAVFGMIFTVLIALEFNHSILSVLHRQESIIQLRTVILIALLALARKFIILDASKTEPLTIMGLAAAVLALGAVHWLVRDQDRKDTQTAAEGSTKMPD
;
A
#
# COMPACT_ATOMS: atom_id res chain seq x y z
N MET A 1 83.27 -37.52 27.09
CA MET A 1 82.25 -37.64 26.03
C MET A 1 80.92 -37.53 26.76
N ASP A 2 80.14 -36.46 26.68
CA ASP A 2 79.97 -35.48 25.60
C ASP A 2 79.53 -34.13 26.19
N GLN A 3 79.70 -33.09 25.39
CA GLN A 3 79.62 -31.66 25.67
C GLN A 3 78.25 -31.11 25.19
N THR A 4 77.92 -29.83 25.51
CA THR A 4 77.08 -28.94 24.64
C THR A 4 75.54 -29.17 24.79
N THR A 5 74.61 -28.23 24.95
CA THR A 5 74.46 -26.76 24.84
C THR A 5 73.12 -26.35 25.47
N ALA A 6 73.04 -25.25 26.22
CA ALA A 6 72.34 -24.02 25.85
C ALA A 6 70.96 -24.17 25.18
N ASP A 7 69.90 -23.74 25.87
CA ASP A 7 68.91 -22.83 25.29
C ASP A 7 68.13 -22.10 26.41
N GLY A 8 67.90 -20.81 26.21
CA GLY A 8 67.21 -19.94 27.14
C GLY A 8 65.71 -19.92 26.85
N THR A 9 64.88 -19.84 27.89
CA THR A 9 63.48 -19.41 27.73
C THR A 9 63.00 -18.72 29.01
N ASP A 10 63.11 -17.39 28.97
CA ASP A 10 62.12 -16.39 29.36
C ASP A 10 61.28 -16.56 30.64
N ALA A 11 61.60 -15.66 31.58
CA ALA A 11 60.66 -14.75 32.25
C ALA A 11 59.36 -15.35 32.80
N SER A 12 59.48 -16.03 33.93
CA SER A 12 58.38 -16.17 34.90
C SER A 12 58.19 -14.85 35.66
N GLY A 13 57.14 -14.09 35.35
CA GLY A 13 56.94 -12.80 36.01
C GLY A 13 55.77 -11.97 35.51
N GLN A 14 54.56 -12.54 35.54
CA GLN A 14 53.38 -11.84 36.08
C GLN A 14 53.17 -10.38 35.62
N ASN A 15 52.37 -10.19 34.57
CA ASN A 15 51.47 -9.04 34.56
C ASN A 15 50.06 -9.41 34.11
N ARG A 16 49.12 -8.99 34.95
CA ARG A 16 47.79 -9.54 35.16
C ARG A 16 46.81 -8.82 34.23
N TYR A 17 46.07 -9.57 33.43
CA TYR A 17 45.07 -9.04 32.49
C TYR A 17 44.13 -8.01 33.17
N PRO A 18 44.04 -6.78 32.65
CA PRO A 18 43.08 -5.79 33.11
C PRO A 18 41.73 -5.95 32.40
N PHE A 19 40.68 -6.08 33.22
CA PHE A 19 39.35 -5.50 32.95
C PHE A 19 38.43 -6.12 31.88
N ALA A 20 37.78 -7.21 32.28
CA ALA A 20 36.44 -7.60 31.84
C ALA A 20 35.35 -6.56 32.24
N LYS A 21 35.35 -5.36 31.61
CA LYS A 21 34.37 -4.28 31.92
C LYS A 21 33.47 -3.81 30.77
N HIS A 22 33.47 -4.45 29.60
CA HIS A 22 32.66 -3.99 28.45
C HIS A 22 31.36 -4.76 28.18
N VAL A 23 30.89 -5.62 29.08
CA VAL A 23 29.62 -6.38 28.90
C VAL A 23 28.43 -5.75 29.64
N SER A 24 28.66 -4.83 30.58
CA SER A 24 27.59 -4.24 31.40
C SER A 24 26.97 -2.95 30.86
N ALA A 25 27.56 -2.31 29.84
CA ALA A 25 27.03 -1.05 29.30
C ALA A 25 25.88 -1.27 28.30
N ALA A 26 25.83 -2.43 27.64
CA ALA A 26 24.82 -2.76 26.64
C ALA A 26 23.47 -3.19 27.25
N THR A 27 23.44 -3.60 28.52
CA THR A 27 22.21 -4.05 29.19
C THR A 27 21.41 -2.93 29.84
N HIS A 28 22.00 -1.75 30.05
CA HIS A 28 21.30 -0.62 30.69
C HIS A 28 20.59 0.32 29.70
N THR A 29 21.06 0.40 28.44
CA THR A 29 20.42 1.19 27.37
C THR A 29 19.11 0.58 26.86
N LEU A 30 18.92 -0.73 26.99
CA LEU A 30 17.70 -1.42 26.55
C LEU A 30 16.46 -1.14 27.43
N ARG A 31 16.67 -0.67 28.67
CA ARG A 31 15.57 -0.47 29.63
C ARG A 31 14.89 0.89 29.52
N GLU A 32 15.58 1.90 28.96
CA GLU A 32 15.03 3.26 28.83
C GLU A 32 14.17 3.44 27.57
N THR A 33 14.46 2.71 26.49
CA THR A 33 13.64 2.72 25.26
C THR A 33 12.23 2.12 25.47
N ARG A 34 12.03 1.33 26.52
CA ARG A 34 10.74 0.69 26.85
C ARG A 34 9.68 1.67 27.36
N LYS A 35 10.06 2.89 27.76
CA LYS A 35 9.11 3.89 28.29
C LYS A 35 8.52 4.82 27.23
N ALA A 36 9.00 4.79 25.98
CA ALA A 36 8.38 5.49 24.84
C ALA A 36 7.19 4.71 24.21
N TRP A 37 6.86 3.54 24.75
CA TRP A 37 5.90 2.58 24.19
C TRP A 37 4.40 2.81 24.45
N PRO A 38 3.93 3.65 25.42
CA PRO A 38 2.50 3.90 25.58
C PRO A 38 1.86 4.64 24.40
N GLY A 39 2.63 5.50 23.72
CA GLY A 39 2.13 6.29 22.58
C GLY A 39 1.84 5.46 21.33
N LEU A 40 2.57 4.36 21.13
CA LEU A 40 2.36 3.45 20.01
C LEU A 40 1.01 2.72 20.12
N SER A 41 0.59 2.32 21.32
CA SER A 41 -0.70 1.62 21.49
C SER A 41 -1.91 2.53 21.40
N LEU A 42 -1.78 3.81 21.77
CA LEU A 42 -2.83 4.81 21.55
C LEU A 42 -3.03 5.10 20.06
N TYR A 43 -1.93 5.23 19.31
CA TYR A 43 -1.97 5.39 17.86
C TYR A 43 -2.60 4.16 17.18
N GLU A 44 -2.21 2.96 17.59
CA GLU A 44 -2.74 1.71 17.04
C GLU A 44 -4.25 1.55 17.31
N ARG A 45 -4.72 1.88 18.52
CA ARG A 45 -6.17 1.90 18.83
C ARG A 45 -6.92 2.97 18.04
N PHE A 46 -6.31 4.14 17.84
CA PHE A 46 -6.88 5.19 17.02
C PHE A 46 -7.03 4.72 15.56
N GLU A 47 -6.00 4.07 15.00
CA GLU A 47 -6.02 3.50 13.66
C GLU A 47 -7.12 2.46 13.50
N GLU A 48 -7.26 1.54 14.45
CA GLU A 48 -8.32 0.52 14.43
C GLU A 48 -9.72 1.14 14.46
N VAL A 49 -9.95 2.15 15.32
CA VAL A 49 -11.22 2.88 15.37
C VAL A 49 -11.51 3.59 14.06
N VAL A 50 -10.51 4.27 13.46
CA VAL A 50 -10.66 4.97 12.18
C VAL A 50 -11.00 3.98 11.06
N VAL A 51 -10.32 2.84 10.99
CA VAL A 51 -10.58 1.80 9.99
C VAL A 51 -12.00 1.26 10.13
N VAL A 52 -12.44 0.92 11.35
CA VAL A 52 -13.80 0.42 11.60
C VAL A 52 -14.86 1.45 11.19
N VAL A 53 -14.69 2.71 11.57
CA VAL A 53 -15.62 3.79 11.20
C VAL A 53 -15.63 3.99 9.69
N LEU A 54 -14.47 4.01 9.05
CA LEU A 54 -14.36 4.22 7.60
C LEU A 54 -14.99 3.06 6.82
N THR A 55 -14.72 1.81 7.20
CA THR A 55 -15.36 0.63 6.61
C THR A 55 -16.87 0.68 6.76
N ALA A 56 -17.39 1.06 7.94
CA ALA A 56 -18.84 1.17 8.16
C ALA A 56 -19.47 2.25 7.26
N LEU A 57 -18.85 3.44 7.17
CA LEU A 57 -19.34 4.55 6.35
C LEU A 57 -19.31 4.20 4.85
N ILE A 58 -18.21 3.62 4.36
CA ILE A 58 -18.11 3.21 2.96
C ILE A 58 -19.12 2.09 2.67
N GLY A 59 -19.28 1.12 3.58
CA GLY A 59 -20.30 0.08 3.47
C GLY A 59 -21.72 0.64 3.31
N LEU A 60 -22.08 1.66 4.10
CA LEU A 60 -23.36 2.35 3.97
C LEU A 60 -23.52 3.03 2.60
N VAL A 61 -22.47 3.71 2.12
CA VAL A 61 -22.45 4.34 0.79
C VAL A 61 -22.62 3.31 -0.32
N ILE A 62 -21.95 2.15 -0.24
CA ILE A 62 -22.08 1.06 -1.21
C ILE A 62 -23.53 0.58 -1.28
N ILE A 63 -24.15 0.30 -0.13
CA ILE A 63 -25.54 -0.18 -0.06
C ILE A 63 -26.48 0.86 -0.68
N ALA A 64 -26.36 2.13 -0.28
CA ALA A 64 -27.19 3.21 -0.81
C ALA A 64 -27.02 3.39 -2.33
N ALA A 65 -25.77 3.38 -2.82
CA ALA A 65 -25.46 3.50 -4.24
C ALA A 65 -25.99 2.30 -5.04
N MET A 66 -25.86 1.09 -4.52
CA MET A 66 -26.33 -0.14 -5.18
C MET A 66 -27.87 -0.16 -5.28
N VAL A 67 -28.56 0.20 -4.20
CA VAL A 67 -30.02 0.32 -4.18
C VAL A 67 -30.48 1.37 -5.19
N ASN A 68 -29.88 2.56 -5.17
CA ASN A 68 -30.21 3.62 -6.12
C ASN A 68 -29.95 3.22 -7.58
N LEU A 69 -28.82 2.55 -7.85
CA LEU A 69 -28.49 2.05 -9.18
C LEU A 69 -29.52 1.01 -9.66
N CYS A 70 -29.90 0.06 -8.79
CA CYS A 70 -30.90 -0.95 -9.11
C CYS A 70 -32.25 -0.32 -9.44
N PHE A 71 -32.75 0.56 -8.55
CA PHE A 71 -34.01 1.26 -8.80
C PHE A 71 -33.96 2.07 -10.10
N ARG A 72 -32.88 2.81 -10.34
CA ARG A 72 -32.74 3.62 -11.56
C ARG A 72 -32.79 2.77 -12.82
N ILE A 73 -32.06 1.64 -12.86
CA ILE A 73 -32.05 0.73 -14.01
C ILE A 73 -33.45 0.12 -14.23
N VAL A 74 -34.09 -0.40 -13.18
CA VAL A 74 -35.43 -1.00 -13.27
C VAL A 74 -36.43 0.02 -13.80
N LEU A 75 -36.39 1.26 -13.29
CA LEU A 75 -37.29 2.33 -13.71
C LEU A 75 -37.10 2.70 -15.19
N LEU A 76 -35.85 2.80 -15.64
CA LEU A 76 -35.50 3.07 -17.03
C LEU A 76 -35.99 1.97 -17.97
N VAL A 77 -35.89 0.70 -17.57
CA VAL A 77 -36.37 -0.46 -18.34
C VAL A 77 -37.91 -0.47 -18.41
N ILE A 78 -38.58 -0.32 -17.26
CA ILE A 78 -40.06 -0.40 -17.19
C ILE A 78 -40.73 0.69 -18.00
N PHE A 79 -40.23 1.92 -17.91
CA PHE A 79 -40.80 3.04 -18.67
C PHE A 79 -40.29 3.13 -20.11
N GLY A 80 -39.41 2.22 -20.54
CA GLY A 80 -38.86 2.22 -21.91
C GLY A 80 -37.98 3.44 -22.23
N LEU A 81 -37.44 4.14 -21.22
CA LEU A 81 -36.52 5.27 -21.40
C LEU A 81 -35.06 4.84 -21.60
N LEU A 82 -34.80 3.54 -21.67
CA LEU A 82 -33.53 3.04 -22.20
C LEU A 82 -33.51 3.20 -23.71
N ASP A 83 -33.32 4.44 -24.16
CA ASP A 83 -32.89 4.70 -25.52
C ASP A 83 -31.36 4.70 -25.56
N PRO A 84 -30.71 3.72 -26.21
CA PRO A 84 -29.26 3.70 -26.35
C PRO A 84 -28.71 4.91 -27.13
N ALA A 85 -29.55 5.61 -27.89
CA ALA A 85 -29.17 6.83 -28.61
C ALA A 85 -29.07 8.06 -27.68
N GLU A 86 -29.68 8.01 -26.49
CA GLU A 86 -29.61 9.09 -25.49
C GLU A 86 -28.34 8.96 -24.63
N HIS A 87 -27.26 9.62 -25.09
CA HIS A 87 -25.96 9.60 -24.42
C HIS A 87 -26.04 10.00 -22.93
N THR A 88 -26.95 10.89 -22.55
CA THR A 88 -27.07 11.38 -21.17
C THR A 88 -27.57 10.30 -20.20
N VAL A 89 -28.49 9.44 -20.64
CA VAL A 89 -29.03 8.34 -19.83
C VAL A 89 -27.93 7.29 -19.59
N PHE A 90 -27.22 6.92 -20.65
CA PHE A 90 -26.12 5.96 -20.58
C PHE A 90 -24.98 6.48 -19.68
N GLN A 91 -24.55 7.73 -19.87
CA GLN A 91 -23.52 8.36 -19.03
C GLN A 91 -23.93 8.38 -17.55
N ALA A 92 -25.20 8.66 -17.24
CA ALA A 92 -25.69 8.64 -15.87
C ALA A 92 -25.61 7.23 -15.25
N VAL A 93 -26.04 6.19 -15.98
CA VAL A 93 -25.97 4.78 -15.53
C VAL A 93 -24.54 4.34 -15.30
N PHE A 94 -23.65 4.55 -16.27
CA PHE A 94 -22.23 4.23 -16.11
C PHE A 94 -21.61 5.01 -14.95
N GLY A 95 -21.92 6.31 -14.82
CA GLY A 95 -21.44 7.14 -13.72
C GLY A 95 -21.84 6.59 -12.34
N MET A 96 -23.04 6.02 -12.19
CA MET A 96 -23.47 5.35 -10.95
C MET A 96 -22.75 4.02 -10.75
N ILE A 97 -22.55 3.21 -11.81
CA ILE A 97 -21.77 1.97 -11.74
C ILE A 97 -20.34 2.26 -11.26
N PHE A 98 -19.65 3.24 -11.86
CA PHE A 98 -18.32 3.65 -11.42
C PHE A 98 -18.32 4.13 -9.97
N THR A 99 -19.37 4.81 -9.52
CA THR A 99 -19.49 5.21 -8.11
C THR A 99 -19.51 3.99 -7.18
N VAL A 100 -20.22 2.92 -7.55
CA VAL A 100 -20.23 1.65 -6.79
C VAL A 100 -18.87 0.97 -6.85
N LEU A 101 -18.24 0.88 -8.03
CA LEU A 101 -16.92 0.26 -8.19
C LEU A 101 -15.84 0.99 -7.37
N ILE A 102 -15.81 2.32 -7.42
CA ILE A 102 -14.89 3.13 -6.61
C ILE A 102 -15.08 2.81 -5.12
N ALA A 103 -16.32 2.76 -4.65
CA ALA A 103 -16.63 2.50 -3.24
C ALA A 103 -16.25 1.08 -2.81
N LEU A 104 -16.52 0.06 -3.65
CA LEU A 104 -16.12 -1.33 -3.40
C LEU A 104 -14.60 -1.48 -3.31
N GLU A 105 -13.88 -0.89 -4.26
CA GLU A 105 -12.42 -0.92 -4.28
C GLU A 105 -11.83 -0.20 -3.07
N PHE A 106 -12.37 0.96 -2.67
CA PHE A 106 -11.95 1.63 -1.45
C PHE A 106 -12.23 0.80 -0.20
N ASN A 107 -13.41 0.18 -0.09
CA ASN A 107 -13.72 -0.69 1.04
C ASN A 107 -12.75 -1.87 1.14
N HIS A 108 -12.45 -2.51 0.00
CA HIS A 108 -11.47 -3.59 -0.09
C HIS A 108 -10.04 -3.10 0.27
N SER A 109 -9.63 -1.93 -0.23
CA SER A 109 -8.34 -1.32 0.09
C SER A 109 -8.19 -1.01 1.59
N ILE A 110 -9.24 -0.56 2.26
CA ILE A 110 -9.22 -0.29 3.71
C ILE A 110 -9.21 -1.61 4.52
N LEU A 111 -10.01 -2.60 4.13
CA LEU A 111 -10.01 -3.92 4.78
C LEU A 111 -8.68 -4.66 4.66
N SER A 112 -7.96 -4.45 3.55
CA SER A 112 -6.61 -4.99 3.36
C SER A 112 -5.60 -4.43 4.38
N VAL A 113 -5.77 -3.19 4.84
CA VAL A 113 -4.92 -2.60 5.88
C VAL A 113 -5.15 -3.29 7.23
N LEU A 114 -6.39 -3.66 7.53
CA LEU A 114 -6.76 -4.30 8.80
C LEU A 114 -6.15 -5.71 8.96
N HIS A 115 -5.99 -6.46 7.86
CA HIS A 115 -5.52 -7.85 7.91
C HIS A 115 -4.01 -8.02 8.12
N ARG A 116 -3.23 -6.92 8.28
CA ARG A 116 -1.78 -6.91 8.56
C ARG A 116 -0.93 -7.85 7.67
N GLN A 117 -1.45 -8.32 6.55
CA GLN A 117 -0.65 -9.03 5.56
C GLN A 117 0.10 -7.98 4.75
N GLU A 118 1.33 -7.72 5.21
CA GLU A 118 2.42 -7.15 4.43
C GLU A 118 2.15 -5.76 3.81
N SER A 119 2.82 -4.76 4.39
CA SER A 119 3.19 -3.48 3.78
C SER A 119 2.08 -2.42 3.62
N ILE A 120 2.47 -1.20 3.99
CA ILE A 120 2.20 0.06 3.27
C ILE A 120 1.13 -0.12 2.18
N ILE A 121 -0.11 0.32 2.46
CA ILE A 121 -1.25 0.45 1.54
C ILE A 121 -0.83 0.08 0.11
N GLN A 122 -1.13 -1.12 -0.40
CA GLN A 122 -0.69 -1.58 -1.72
C GLN A 122 -0.90 -0.45 -2.74
N LEU A 123 0.17 0.30 -3.04
CA LEU A 123 0.06 1.54 -3.80
C LEU A 123 -0.53 1.25 -5.17
N ARG A 124 -0.29 0.04 -5.67
CA ARG A 124 -0.93 -0.55 -6.83
C ARG A 124 -2.46 -0.41 -6.80
N THR A 125 -3.14 -0.85 -5.74
CA THR A 125 -4.60 -0.80 -5.63
C THR A 125 -5.11 0.65 -5.62
N VAL A 126 -4.43 1.55 -4.90
CA VAL A 126 -4.80 2.97 -4.88
C VAL A 126 -4.61 3.64 -6.24
N ILE A 127 -3.53 3.32 -6.96
CA ILE A 127 -3.29 3.82 -8.32
C ILE A 127 -4.37 3.30 -9.29
N LEU A 128 -4.77 2.04 -9.15
CA LEU A 128 -5.89 1.46 -9.92
C LEU A 128 -7.20 2.19 -9.65
N ILE A 129 -7.50 2.51 -8.38
CA ILE A 129 -8.67 3.31 -8.01
C ILE A 129 -8.60 4.72 -8.61
N ALA A 130 -7.43 5.36 -8.60
CA ALA A 130 -7.24 6.67 -9.20
C ALA A 130 -7.47 6.64 -10.73
N LEU A 131 -6.99 5.61 -11.42
CA LEU A 131 -7.24 5.39 -12.84
C LEU A 131 -8.73 5.16 -13.11
N LEU A 132 -9.41 4.36 -12.28
CA LEU A 132 -10.84 4.10 -12.39
C LEU A 132 -11.69 5.37 -12.14
N ALA A 133 -11.27 6.22 -11.20
CA ALA A 133 -11.88 7.53 -10.95
C ALA A 133 -11.69 8.50 -12.13
N LEU A 134 -10.52 8.49 -12.77
CA LEU A 134 -10.31 9.24 -14.01
C LEU A 134 -11.15 8.69 -15.16
N ALA A 135 -11.25 7.37 -15.32
CA ALA A 135 -12.08 6.74 -16.35
C ALA A 135 -13.54 7.20 -16.27
N ARG A 136 -14.09 7.34 -15.06
CA ARG A 136 -15.42 7.94 -14.84
C ARG A 136 -15.52 9.37 -15.41
N LYS A 137 -14.47 10.18 -15.23
CA LYS A 137 -14.42 11.55 -15.74
C LYS A 137 -14.37 11.61 -17.28
N PHE A 138 -13.75 10.62 -17.94
CA PHE A 138 -13.78 10.49 -19.40
C PHE A 138 -15.15 10.09 -19.94
N ILE A 139 -15.84 9.16 -19.28
CA ILE A 139 -17.14 8.67 -19.77
C ILE A 139 -18.21 9.75 -19.69
N ILE A 140 -18.17 10.59 -18.65
CA ILE A 140 -19.10 11.73 -18.47
C ILE A 140 -18.73 12.90 -19.40
N LEU A 141 -17.52 12.91 -19.97
CA LEU A 141 -17.04 14.00 -20.81
C LEU A 141 -17.79 14.03 -22.14
N ASP A 142 -18.39 15.17 -22.46
CA ASP A 142 -18.92 15.46 -23.79
C ASP A 142 -17.84 16.22 -24.59
N ALA A 143 -17.11 15.50 -25.44
CA ALA A 143 -16.01 16.06 -26.23
C ALA A 143 -16.47 17.16 -27.22
N SER A 144 -17.76 17.21 -27.56
CA SER A 144 -18.31 18.23 -28.45
C SER A 144 -18.55 19.57 -27.74
N LYS A 145 -18.67 19.56 -26.40
CA LYS A 145 -18.90 20.76 -25.57
C LYS A 145 -17.71 21.15 -24.70
N THR A 146 -16.75 20.24 -24.54
CA THR A 146 -15.59 20.45 -23.67
C THR A 146 -14.49 21.18 -24.43
N GLU A 147 -13.89 22.19 -23.79
CA GLU A 147 -12.74 22.90 -24.32
C GLU A 147 -11.57 21.93 -24.62
N PRO A 148 -10.93 22.01 -25.80
CA PRO A 148 -9.84 21.11 -26.18
C PRO A 148 -8.69 21.05 -25.16
N LEU A 149 -8.40 22.18 -24.50
CA LEU A 149 -7.36 22.26 -23.47
C LEU A 149 -7.67 21.35 -22.27
N THR A 150 -8.93 21.21 -21.90
CA THR A 150 -9.36 20.30 -20.82
C THR A 150 -9.15 18.85 -21.21
N ILE A 151 -9.42 18.49 -22.47
CA ILE A 151 -9.19 17.13 -22.99
C ILE A 151 -7.69 16.81 -22.97
N MET A 152 -6.84 17.76 -23.37
CA MET A 152 -5.38 17.60 -23.30
C MET A 152 -4.89 17.47 -21.85
N GLY A 153 -5.43 18.26 -20.92
CA GLY A 153 -5.12 18.15 -19.49
C GLY A 153 -5.50 16.77 -18.92
N LEU A 154 -6.66 16.23 -19.31
CA LEU A 154 -7.09 14.89 -18.93
C LEU A 154 -6.16 13.81 -19.51
N ALA A 155 -5.77 13.92 -20.79
CA ALA A 155 -4.84 13.00 -21.42
C ALA A 155 -3.47 13.02 -20.73
N ALA A 156 -2.94 14.21 -20.41
CA ALA A 156 -1.70 14.36 -19.67
C ALA A 156 -1.78 13.74 -18.26
N ALA A 157 -2.90 13.92 -17.55
CA ALA A 157 -3.12 13.31 -16.24
C ALA A 157 -3.14 11.78 -16.32
N VAL A 158 -3.79 11.19 -17.33
CA VAL A 158 -3.79 9.74 -17.55
C VAL A 158 -2.39 9.22 -17.87
N LEU A 159 -1.64 9.90 -18.74
CA LEU A 159 -0.27 9.51 -19.07
C LEU A 159 0.64 9.56 -17.82
N ALA A 160 0.52 10.61 -17.00
CA ALA A 160 1.27 10.73 -15.76
C ALA A 160 0.94 9.59 -14.78
N LEU A 161 -0.34 9.28 -14.58
CA LEU A 161 -0.76 8.15 -13.72
C LEU A 161 -0.34 6.80 -14.29
N GLY A 162 -0.39 6.62 -15.61
CA GLY A 162 0.10 5.43 -16.30
C GLY A 162 1.61 5.23 -16.10
N ALA A 163 2.40 6.30 -16.16
CA ALA A 163 3.83 6.27 -15.89
C ALA A 163 4.14 5.89 -14.44
N VAL A 164 3.41 6.45 -13.47
CA VAL A 164 3.53 6.08 -12.05
C VAL A 164 3.18 4.60 -11.83
N HIS A 165 2.10 4.12 -12.44
CA HIS A 165 1.71 2.71 -12.36
C HIS A 165 2.78 1.77 -12.95
N TRP A 166 3.38 2.15 -14.09
CA TRP A 166 4.46 1.36 -14.70
C TRP A 166 5.71 1.29 -13.81
N LEU A 167 6.11 2.43 -13.21
CA LEU A 167 7.28 2.49 -12.35
C LEU A 167 7.10 1.67 -11.06
N VAL A 168 5.94 1.79 -10.40
CA VAL A 168 5.63 1.01 -9.20
C VAL A 168 5.65 -0.49 -9.53
N ARG A 169 5.04 -0.89 -10.65
CA ARG A 169 5.03 -2.29 -11.09
C ARG A 169 6.43 -2.84 -11.38
N ASP A 170 7.34 -2.05 -11.93
CA ASP A 170 8.71 -2.53 -12.23
C ASP A 170 9.56 -2.69 -10.96
N GLN A 171 9.33 -1.87 -9.93
CA GLN A 171 9.98 -2.02 -8.61
C GLN A 171 9.55 -3.33 -7.93
N ASP A 172 8.25 -3.60 -7.84
CA ASP A 172 7.71 -4.81 -7.20
C ASP A 172 8.29 -6.11 -7.83
N ARG A 173 8.52 -6.10 -9.15
CA ARG A 173 9.10 -7.24 -9.89
C ARG A 173 10.57 -7.48 -9.52
N LYS A 174 11.35 -6.41 -9.29
CA LYS A 174 12.78 -6.50 -8.91
C LYS A 174 12.95 -7.01 -7.48
N ASP A 175 12.08 -6.59 -6.58
CA ASP A 175 12.11 -7.04 -5.19
C ASP A 175 11.83 -8.55 -5.09
N THR A 176 10.86 -9.03 -5.88
CA THR A 176 10.52 -10.46 -5.95
C THR A 176 11.65 -11.31 -6.56
N GLN A 177 12.36 -10.80 -7.58
CA GLN A 177 13.50 -11.50 -8.20
C GLN A 177 14.71 -11.59 -7.26
N THR A 178 15.01 -10.53 -6.53
CA THR A 178 16.14 -10.49 -5.57
C THR A 178 15.94 -11.49 -4.43
N ALA A 179 14.69 -11.66 -3.96
CA ALA A 179 14.35 -12.67 -2.96
C ALA A 179 14.52 -14.12 -3.46
N ALA A 180 14.21 -14.39 -4.73
CA ALA A 180 14.35 -15.71 -5.33
C ALA A 180 15.82 -16.11 -5.59
N GLU A 181 16.68 -15.16 -5.96
CA GLU A 181 18.11 -15.40 -6.19
C GLU A 181 18.88 -15.63 -4.88
N GLY A 182 18.47 -15.00 -3.77
CA GLY A 182 19.06 -15.23 -2.45
C GLY A 182 18.82 -16.64 -1.90
N SER A 183 17.67 -17.24 -2.20
CA SER A 183 17.31 -18.58 -1.71
C SER A 183 17.97 -19.72 -2.48
N THR A 184 18.51 -19.47 -3.68
CA THR A 184 19.18 -20.48 -4.52
C THR A 184 20.67 -20.63 -4.19
N LYS A 185 21.23 -19.74 -3.35
CA LYS A 185 22.68 -19.62 -3.09
C LYS A 185 23.16 -20.24 -1.78
N MET A 186 22.41 -21.19 -1.21
CA MET A 186 22.81 -21.93 -0.02
C MET A 186 23.38 -23.30 -0.45
N PRO A 187 24.71 -23.48 -0.53
CA PRO A 187 25.32 -24.76 -0.85
C PRO A 187 25.38 -25.64 0.41
N ASP A 188 25.25 -26.95 0.21
CA ASP A 188 25.54 -28.01 1.19
C ASP A 188 27.00 -27.95 1.70
#